data_AF-A0A4Q2M4R4-F1
#
_entry.id   AF-A0A4Q2M4R4-F1
#
_cell.length_a   1.000
_cell.length_b   1.000
_cell.length_c   1.000
_cell.angle_alpha   90.00
_cell.angle_beta   90.00
_cell.angle_gamma   90.00
#
_symmetry.space_group_name_H-M   'P 1'
#
loop_
_entity.id
_entity.type
_entity.pdbx_description
1 polymer ?
#
loop_
_entity_poly.entity_id
_entity_poly.type
_entity_poly.pdbx_seq_one_letter_code
_entity_poly.pdbx_strand_id
1 'polypeptide(L)'
;MKPFRIELDPEQTRWLLDELSRRLTARGVSGTIRVAGGAAMALNFPDDPEVRVTSDIDAVYEPKPEIDELIAEMATEFGLPPRWLNSSGAAWLRVDPPSADAAVAISIATPLQLIAMKLAASREQDLADLKILARHLDITDPDELVDIAYREYGEDSVELADGRDSYRVIARAILAQ
;
A
#
# COMPACT_ATOMS: atom_id res chain seq x y z
N MET A 1 -27.81 11.55 -3.34
CA MET A 1 -26.82 11.24 -4.38
C MET A 1 -26.06 9.99 -3.95
N LYS A 2 -25.92 8.98 -4.80
CA LYS A 2 -24.93 7.92 -4.56
C LYS A 2 -23.55 8.57 -4.75
N PRO A 3 -22.57 8.36 -3.86
CA PRO A 3 -21.22 8.84 -4.11
C PRO A 3 -20.73 8.21 -5.41
N PHE A 4 -20.20 9.03 -6.32
CA PHE A 4 -19.43 8.52 -7.45
C PHE A 4 -18.27 7.73 -6.85
N ARG A 5 -18.17 6.44 -7.19
CA ARG A 5 -16.99 5.65 -6.87
C ARG A 5 -15.96 6.06 -7.91
N ILE A 6 -15.03 6.93 -7.52
CA ILE A 6 -13.87 7.21 -8.35
C ILE A 6 -13.00 5.96 -8.26
N GLU A 7 -12.87 5.31 -9.40
CA GLU A 7 -11.97 4.20 -9.63
C GLU A 7 -10.59 4.78 -9.89
N LEU A 8 -9.66 4.61 -8.94
CA LEU A 8 -8.31 5.17 -9.01
C LEU A 8 -7.41 4.21 -9.79
N ASP A 9 -7.23 4.50 -11.07
CA ASP A 9 -6.24 3.83 -11.90
C ASP A 9 -4.80 4.27 -11.51
N PRO A 10 -3.74 3.61 -12.04
CA PRO A 10 -2.37 3.96 -11.71
C PRO A 10 -1.98 5.39 -12.09
N GLU A 11 -2.54 5.95 -13.16
CA GLU A 11 -2.22 7.30 -13.63
C GLU A 11 -2.85 8.35 -12.69
N GLN A 12 -4.14 8.18 -12.37
CA GLN A 12 -4.84 9.02 -11.40
C GLN A 12 -4.22 8.96 -10.02
N THR A 13 -3.79 7.77 -9.59
CA THR A 13 -3.10 7.57 -8.32
C THR A 13 -1.80 8.37 -8.27
N ARG A 14 -0.96 8.30 -9.33
CA ARG A 14 0.28 9.09 -9.42
C ARG A 14 -0.01 10.59 -9.41
N TRP A 15 -0.99 11.02 -10.19
CA TRP A 15 -1.36 12.43 -10.27
C TRP A 15 -1.82 13.00 -8.92
N LEU A 16 -2.65 12.27 -8.17
CA LEU A 16 -3.09 12.69 -6.83
C LEU A 16 -1.93 12.79 -5.85
N LEU A 17 -1.00 11.83 -5.90
CA LEU A 17 0.19 11.82 -5.05
C LEU A 17 1.14 13.00 -5.37
N ASP A 18 1.36 13.28 -6.66
CA ASP A 18 2.17 14.40 -7.12
C ASP A 18 1.53 15.74 -6.73
N GLU A 19 0.21 15.87 -6.86
CA GLU A 19 -0.51 17.08 -6.47
C GLU A 19 -0.47 17.31 -4.95
N LEU A 20 -0.61 16.25 -4.15
CA LEU A 20 -0.44 16.32 -2.70
C LEU A 20 0.97 16.78 -2.33
N SER A 21 2.00 16.19 -2.93
CA SER A 21 3.41 16.58 -2.73
C SER A 21 3.67 18.04 -3.09
N ARG A 22 3.14 18.49 -4.23
CA ARG A 22 3.25 19.87 -4.67
C ARG A 22 2.61 20.84 -3.68
N ARG A 23 1.43 20.51 -3.15
CA ARG A 23 0.71 21.35 -2.17
C ARG A 23 1.42 21.40 -0.81
N LEU A 24 1.91 20.26 -0.32
CA LEU A 24 2.71 20.19 0.91
C LEU A 24 3.98 21.05 0.79
N THR A 25 4.71 20.90 -0.33
CA THR A 25 5.90 21.70 -0.62
C THR A 25 5.58 23.20 -0.68
N ALA A 26 4.47 23.59 -1.31
CA ALA A 26 4.03 24.99 -1.38
C ALA A 26 3.66 25.57 -0.01
N ARG A 27 3.25 24.74 0.95
CA ARG A 27 2.98 25.13 2.35
C ARG A 27 4.23 25.11 3.23
N GLY A 28 5.39 24.71 2.70
CA GLY A 28 6.60 24.50 3.48
C GLY A 28 6.51 23.33 4.46
N VAL A 29 5.56 22.41 4.24
CA VAL A 29 5.40 21.20 5.04
C VAL A 29 6.34 20.13 4.50
N SER A 30 7.27 19.68 5.33
CA SER A 30 8.06 18.50 5.03
C SER A 30 7.34 17.25 5.52
N GLY A 31 7.31 16.20 4.71
CA GLY A 31 6.55 15.00 5.04
C GLY A 31 7.01 13.76 4.30
N THR A 32 6.56 12.63 4.79
CA THR A 32 6.84 11.32 4.22
C THR A 32 5.52 10.61 3.97
N ILE A 33 5.38 9.98 2.81
CA ILE A 33 4.20 9.22 2.41
C ILE A 33 4.69 7.91 1.82
N ARG A 34 4.22 6.79 2.36
CA ARG A 34 4.45 5.46 1.82
C ARG A 34 3.15 4.82 1.44
N VAL A 35 2.94 4.65 0.14
CA VAL A 35 1.75 4.01 -0.43
C VAL A 35 1.84 2.50 -0.25
N ALA A 36 0.75 1.89 0.16
CA ALA A 36 0.62 0.46 0.41
C ALA A 36 -0.69 -0.08 -0.19
N GLY A 37 -1.05 -1.31 0.19
CA GLY A 37 -2.35 -1.89 -0.14
C GLY A 37 -2.61 -2.02 -1.65
N GLY A 38 -3.86 -1.84 -2.06
CA GLY A 38 -4.28 -1.97 -3.46
C GLY A 38 -3.66 -0.92 -4.38
N ALA A 39 -3.49 0.32 -3.91
CA ALA A 39 -2.83 1.37 -4.67
C ALA A 39 -1.37 1.02 -4.98
N ALA A 40 -0.63 0.44 -4.02
CA ALA A 40 0.73 -0.02 -4.27
C ALA A 40 0.79 -1.20 -5.25
N MET A 41 -0.18 -2.11 -5.24
CA MET A 41 -0.29 -3.17 -6.27
C MET A 41 -0.43 -2.55 -7.66
N ALA A 42 -1.37 -1.60 -7.81
CA ALA A 42 -1.62 -0.90 -9.08
C ALA A 42 -0.41 -0.11 -9.58
N LEU A 43 0.37 0.50 -8.67
CA LEU A 43 1.55 1.26 -9.04
C LEU A 43 2.77 0.39 -9.40
N ASN A 44 2.94 -0.77 -8.75
CA ASN A 44 4.02 -1.71 -9.06
C ASN A 44 3.74 -2.53 -10.33
N PHE A 45 2.47 -2.84 -10.61
CA PHE A 45 2.06 -3.71 -11.71
C PHE A 45 0.94 -3.05 -12.56
N PRO A 46 1.20 -1.90 -13.19
CA PRO A 46 0.17 -1.09 -13.85
C PRO A 46 -0.46 -1.75 -15.08
N ASP A 47 0.25 -2.68 -15.73
CA ASP A 47 -0.20 -3.37 -16.95
C ASP A 47 -0.82 -4.74 -16.67
N ASP A 48 -0.90 -5.17 -15.40
CA ASP A 48 -1.46 -6.47 -15.06
C ASP A 48 -2.99 -6.41 -14.95
N PRO A 49 -3.74 -7.13 -15.81
CA PRO A 49 -5.20 -7.04 -15.84
C PRO A 49 -5.89 -7.68 -14.63
N GLU A 50 -5.19 -8.49 -13.84
CA GLU A 50 -5.72 -9.07 -12.60
C GLU A 50 -5.60 -8.09 -11.41
N VAL A 51 -4.79 -7.04 -11.55
CA VAL A 51 -4.68 -6.00 -10.54
C VAL A 51 -5.92 -5.13 -10.57
N ARG A 52 -6.69 -5.24 -9.49
CA ARG A 52 -7.95 -4.51 -9.35
C ARG A 52 -7.74 -3.01 -9.22
N VAL A 53 -8.72 -2.25 -9.73
CA VAL A 53 -8.83 -0.83 -9.45
C VAL A 53 -9.23 -0.62 -7.99
N THR A 54 -8.58 0.33 -7.33
CA THR A 54 -8.87 0.68 -5.93
C THR A 54 -9.77 1.91 -5.84
N SER A 55 -10.51 2.04 -4.74
CA SER A 55 -11.32 3.25 -4.45
C SER A 55 -10.62 4.23 -3.52
N ASP A 56 -9.47 3.86 -3.00
CA ASP A 56 -8.66 4.62 -2.06
C ASP A 56 -7.17 4.26 -2.16
N ILE A 57 -6.34 5.15 -1.62
CA ILE A 57 -4.91 5.03 -1.48
C ILE A 57 -4.62 4.76 0.00
N ASP A 58 -4.31 3.50 0.29
CA ASP A 58 -3.77 3.09 1.57
C ASP A 58 -2.33 3.63 1.69
N ALA A 59 -2.02 4.35 2.77
CA ALA A 59 -0.69 4.89 2.98
C ALA A 59 -0.31 4.98 4.46
N VAL A 60 0.99 5.09 4.73
CA VAL A 60 1.55 5.52 6.01
C VAL A 60 2.23 6.85 5.77
N TYR A 61 1.87 7.87 6.54
CA TYR A 61 2.39 9.21 6.33
C TYR A 61 2.53 10.02 7.62
N GLU A 62 3.45 10.97 7.56
CA GLU A 62 3.73 11.97 8.60
C GLU A 62 4.16 13.30 7.94
N PRO A 63 3.83 14.47 8.53
CA PRO A 63 3.00 14.65 9.73
C PRO A 63 1.50 14.52 9.41
N LYS A 64 0.75 13.82 10.27
CA LYS A 64 -0.69 13.60 10.03
C LYS A 64 -1.55 14.86 9.95
N PRO A 65 -1.46 15.84 10.86
CA PRO A 65 -2.40 16.97 10.86
C PRO A 65 -2.40 17.75 9.54
N GLU A 66 -1.23 18.15 9.05
CA GLU A 66 -1.07 18.95 7.84
C GLU A 66 -1.44 18.16 6.58
N ILE A 67 -1.14 16.86 6.56
CA ILE A 67 -1.47 15.97 5.44
C ILE A 67 -2.98 15.69 5.42
N ASP A 68 -3.61 15.42 6.56
CA ASP A 68 -5.05 15.17 6.69
C ASP A 68 -5.88 16.40 6.25
N GLU A 69 -5.43 17.61 6.60
CA GLU A 69 -6.04 18.85 6.10
C GLU A 69 -6.04 18.92 4.57
N LEU A 70 -4.89 18.65 3.95
CA LEU A 70 -4.77 18.66 2.47
C LEU A 70 -5.58 17.55 1.80
N ILE A 71 -5.65 16.36 2.40
CA ILE A 71 -6.50 15.26 1.91
C ILE A 71 -7.96 15.72 1.85
N ALA A 72 -8.46 16.37 2.91
CA ALA A 72 -9.84 16.85 2.97
C ALA A 72 -10.13 17.99 1.96
N GLU A 73 -9.18 18.89 1.77
CA GLU A 73 -9.29 19.96 0.77
C GLU A 73 -9.33 19.38 -0.66
N MET A 74 -8.39 18.49 -1.00
CA MET A 74 -8.35 17.82 -2.30
C MET A 74 -9.61 16.97 -2.54
N ALA A 75 -10.14 16.34 -1.49
CA ALA A 75 -11.38 15.60 -1.59
C ALA A 75 -12.55 16.49 -2.03
N THR A 76 -12.64 17.68 -1.44
CA THR A 76 -13.67 18.66 -1.78
C THR A 76 -13.48 19.21 -3.18
N GLU A 77 -12.25 19.57 -3.55
CA GLU A 77 -11.92 20.19 -4.83
C GLU A 77 -12.11 19.26 -6.02
N PHE A 78 -11.66 18.01 -5.90
CA PHE A 78 -11.69 17.02 -6.98
C PHE A 78 -12.90 16.07 -6.90
N GLY A 79 -13.79 16.26 -5.92
CA GLY A 79 -14.96 15.39 -5.72
C GLY A 79 -14.60 13.95 -5.32
N LEU A 80 -13.45 13.77 -4.63
CA LEU A 80 -12.98 12.47 -4.17
C LEU A 80 -13.73 12.03 -2.90
N PRO A 81 -13.73 10.71 -2.59
CA PRO A 81 -14.13 10.25 -1.27
C PRO A 81 -13.35 10.97 -0.16
N PRO A 82 -13.95 11.30 1.00
CA PRO A 82 -13.27 12.03 2.08
C PRO A 82 -11.99 11.36 2.61
N ARG A 83 -11.84 10.06 2.39
CA ARG A 83 -10.66 9.27 2.78
C ARG A 83 -10.01 8.61 1.55
N TRP A 84 -9.94 9.34 0.44
CA TRP A 84 -9.31 8.87 -0.81
C TRP A 84 -7.84 8.54 -0.61
N LEU A 85 -7.16 9.18 0.35
CA LEU A 85 -5.91 8.72 0.93
C LEU A 85 -6.17 8.49 2.42
N ASN A 86 -5.82 7.31 2.93
CA ASN A 86 -6.12 6.93 4.31
C ASN A 86 -4.93 6.27 4.99
N SER A 87 -4.79 6.51 6.30
CA SER A 87 -3.73 5.93 7.11
C SER A 87 -4.06 4.48 7.50
N SER A 88 -3.64 3.51 6.70
CA SER A 88 -3.86 2.08 6.97
C SER A 88 -2.69 1.47 7.77
N GLY A 89 -2.77 1.55 9.10
CA GLY A 89 -2.34 0.53 10.08
C GLY A 89 -0.91 -0.05 10.12
N ALA A 90 0.01 0.23 9.20
CA ALA A 90 1.32 -0.41 9.18
C ALA A 90 2.38 0.49 9.86
N ALA A 91 2.32 0.63 11.18
CA ALA A 91 3.30 1.43 11.94
C ALA A 91 4.76 0.98 11.75
N TRP A 92 4.97 -0.28 11.33
CA TRP A 92 6.28 -0.86 11.02
C TRP A 92 6.85 -0.41 9.67
N LEU A 93 6.02 0.07 8.74
CA LEU A 93 6.47 0.66 7.46
C LEU A 93 7.20 1.97 7.78
N ARG A 94 8.50 1.86 8.04
CA ARG A 94 9.36 3.03 8.17
C ARG A 94 9.39 3.73 6.83
N VAL A 95 9.05 5.01 6.83
CA VAL A 95 9.31 5.86 5.68
C VAL A 95 10.64 6.53 5.91
N ASP A 96 11.57 6.34 4.99
CA ASP A 96 12.84 7.06 5.05
C ASP A 96 12.57 8.58 5.04
N PRO A 97 13.34 9.35 5.80
CA PRO A 97 13.22 10.80 5.77
C PRO A 97 13.45 11.31 4.34
N PRO A 98 12.87 12.47 3.98
CA PRO A 98 13.10 13.05 2.67
C PRO A 98 14.59 13.24 2.40
N SER A 99 15.02 13.05 1.17
CA SER A 99 16.36 13.47 0.74
C SER A 99 16.54 14.96 1.01
N ALA A 100 17.77 15.42 1.25
CA ALA A 100 18.05 16.82 1.57
C ALA A 100 17.45 17.84 0.57
N ASP A 101 17.24 17.42 -0.69
CA ASP A 101 16.72 18.27 -1.77
C ASP A 101 15.19 18.18 -1.97
N ALA A 102 14.48 17.40 -1.16
CA ALA A 102 13.02 17.22 -1.28
C ALA A 102 12.33 17.49 0.06
N ALA A 103 11.30 18.33 0.07
CA ALA A 103 10.47 18.54 1.27
C ALA A 103 9.58 17.32 1.54
N VAL A 104 9.09 16.66 0.48
CA VAL A 104 8.17 15.53 0.58
C VAL A 104 8.79 14.30 -0.08
N ALA A 105 8.84 13.19 0.64
CA ALA A 105 9.21 11.89 0.08
C ALA A 105 7.98 11.01 -0.09
N ILE A 106 7.69 10.63 -1.33
CA ILE A 106 6.69 9.63 -1.65
C ILE A 106 7.40 8.34 -2.06
N SER A 107 7.02 7.23 -1.44
CA SER A 107 7.52 5.90 -1.76
C SER A 107 6.37 4.92 -1.89
N ILE A 108 6.59 3.82 -2.61
CA ILE A 108 5.62 2.75 -2.77
C ILE A 108 6.18 1.53 -2.03
N ALA A 109 5.32 0.81 -1.31
CA ALA A 109 5.67 -0.47 -0.70
C ALA A 109 6.20 -1.42 -1.77
N THR A 110 7.31 -2.08 -1.47
CA THR A 110 7.93 -3.03 -2.40
C THR A 110 7.05 -4.28 -2.53
N PRO A 111 7.19 -5.07 -3.62
CA PRO A 111 6.48 -6.34 -3.73
C PRO A 111 6.69 -7.27 -2.52
N LEU A 112 7.89 -7.29 -1.91
CA LEU A 112 8.17 -8.07 -0.70
C LEU A 112 7.40 -7.57 0.53
N GLN A 113 7.33 -6.25 0.72
CA GLN A 113 6.51 -5.65 1.78
C GLN A 113 5.03 -5.91 1.56
N LEU A 114 4.57 -5.89 0.30
CA LEU A 114 3.21 -6.24 -0.03
C LEU A 114 2.92 -7.71 0.29
N ILE A 115 3.81 -8.65 -0.05
CA ILE A 115 3.67 -10.07 0.38
C ILE A 115 3.46 -10.14 1.89
N ALA A 116 4.33 -9.49 2.66
CA ALA A 116 4.24 -9.49 4.11
C ALA A 116 2.87 -8.98 4.60
N MET A 117 2.45 -7.80 4.14
CA MET A 117 1.18 -7.17 4.55
C MET A 117 -0.03 -8.01 4.16
N LYS A 118 -0.01 -8.60 2.96
CA LYS A 118 -1.12 -9.39 2.42
C LYS A 118 -1.25 -10.72 3.15
N LEU A 119 -0.12 -11.36 3.45
CA LEU A 119 -0.10 -12.61 4.22
C LEU A 119 -0.55 -12.37 5.66
N ALA A 120 -0.08 -11.31 6.32
CA ALA A 120 -0.55 -10.94 7.66
C ALA A 120 -2.06 -10.67 7.70
N ALA A 121 -2.61 -9.98 6.70
CA ALA A 121 -4.03 -9.68 6.64
C ALA A 121 -4.92 -10.87 6.26
N SER A 122 -4.46 -11.74 5.34
CA SER A 122 -5.13 -12.98 4.92
C SER A 122 -6.63 -12.88 4.58
N ARG A 123 -7.10 -11.71 4.12
CA ARG A 123 -8.49 -11.54 3.63
C ARG A 123 -8.58 -12.02 2.19
N GLU A 124 -9.78 -12.32 1.70
CA GLU A 124 -10.03 -12.81 0.33
C GLU A 124 -9.31 -12.00 -0.76
N GLN A 125 -9.41 -10.66 -0.71
CA GLN A 125 -8.72 -9.77 -1.62
C GLN A 125 -7.18 -9.85 -1.53
N ASP A 126 -6.65 -10.08 -0.32
CA ASP A 126 -5.22 -10.16 -0.10
C ASP A 126 -4.65 -11.49 -0.61
N LEU A 127 -5.45 -12.57 -0.57
CA LEU A 127 -5.10 -13.85 -1.20
C LEU A 127 -4.99 -13.73 -2.72
N ALA A 128 -5.87 -12.94 -3.35
CA ALA A 128 -5.78 -12.65 -4.78
C ALA A 128 -4.52 -11.84 -5.11
N ASP A 129 -4.24 -10.78 -4.34
CA ASP A 129 -3.03 -9.97 -4.50
C ASP A 129 -1.74 -10.82 -4.30
N LEU A 130 -1.73 -11.77 -3.36
CA LEU A 130 -0.60 -12.69 -3.15
C LEU A 130 -0.31 -13.58 -4.35
N LYS A 131 -1.33 -14.02 -5.09
CA LYS A 131 -1.12 -14.81 -6.33
C LYS A 131 -0.41 -13.97 -7.39
N ILE A 132 -0.85 -12.73 -7.57
CA ILE A 132 -0.24 -11.79 -8.51
C ILE A 132 1.22 -11.53 -8.11
N LEU A 133 1.47 -11.27 -6.83
CA LEU A 133 2.82 -11.05 -6.30
C LEU A 133 3.73 -12.28 -6.50
N ALA A 134 3.25 -13.47 -6.18
CA ALA A 134 4.01 -14.70 -6.37
C ALA A 134 4.34 -14.93 -7.85
N ARG A 135 3.38 -14.70 -8.75
CA ARG A 135 3.58 -14.81 -10.20
C ARG A 135 4.62 -13.82 -10.73
N HIS A 136 4.55 -12.55 -10.34
CA HIS A 136 5.52 -11.54 -10.78
C HIS A 136 6.92 -11.72 -10.23
N LEU A 137 7.06 -12.42 -9.11
CA LEU A 137 8.35 -12.70 -8.47
C LEU A 137 8.85 -14.12 -8.72
N ASP A 138 8.16 -14.90 -9.56
CA ASP A 138 8.45 -16.32 -9.84
C ASP A 138 8.55 -17.20 -8.57
N ILE A 139 7.78 -16.86 -7.53
CA ILE A 139 7.78 -17.61 -6.27
C ILE A 139 6.86 -18.82 -6.42
N THR A 140 7.46 -20.01 -6.35
CA THR A 140 6.73 -21.29 -6.41
C THR A 140 6.78 -22.08 -5.11
N ASP A 141 7.57 -21.64 -4.13
CA ASP A 141 7.70 -22.27 -2.82
C ASP A 141 6.82 -21.57 -1.77
N PRO A 142 5.84 -22.26 -1.15
CA PRO A 142 5.05 -21.70 -0.07
C PRO A 142 5.89 -21.22 1.12
N ASP A 143 7.01 -21.87 1.41
CA ASP A 143 7.89 -21.50 2.52
C ASP A 143 8.56 -20.14 2.25
N GLU A 144 8.86 -19.81 0.99
CA GLU A 144 9.44 -18.52 0.62
C GLU A 144 8.50 -17.35 0.89
N LEU A 145 7.20 -17.48 0.61
CA LEU A 145 6.21 -16.44 0.94
C LEU A 145 6.14 -16.17 2.44
N VAL A 146 6.18 -17.23 3.25
CA VAL A 146 6.19 -17.13 4.71
C VAL A 146 7.50 -16.48 5.18
N ASP A 147 8.65 -16.92 4.66
CA ASP A 147 9.96 -16.37 5.03
C ASP A 147 10.08 -14.89 4.68
N ILE A 148 9.54 -14.44 3.55
CA ILE A 148 9.47 -13.02 3.20
C ILE A 148 8.68 -12.25 4.25
N ALA A 149 7.49 -12.73 4.62
CA ALA A 149 6.65 -12.05 5.60
C ALA A 149 7.37 -11.91 6.95
N TYR A 150 7.98 -13.00 7.43
CA TYR A 150 8.72 -13.02 8.69
C TYR A 150 10.00 -12.16 8.64
N ARG A 151 10.65 -12.03 7.48
CA ARG A 151 11.80 -11.14 7.30
C ARG A 151 11.41 -9.66 7.37
N GLU A 152 10.28 -9.28 6.77
CA GLU A 152 9.81 -7.89 6.76
C GLU A 152 9.26 -7.45 8.13
N TYR A 153 8.49 -8.33 8.80
CA TYR A 153 7.86 -8.01 10.09
C TYR A 153 8.73 -8.34 11.31
N GLY A 154 9.62 -9.32 11.20
CA GLY A 154 10.36 -9.92 12.31
C GLY A 154 9.64 -11.12 12.92
N GLU A 155 10.43 -12.03 13.53
CA GLU A 155 9.92 -13.30 14.07
C GLU A 155 8.89 -13.15 15.19
N ASP A 156 9.02 -12.08 15.99
CA ASP A 156 8.15 -11.81 17.14
C ASP A 156 7.03 -10.79 16.83
N SER A 157 6.74 -10.56 15.55
CA SER A 157 5.71 -9.59 15.12
C SER A 157 4.31 -10.00 15.55
N VAL A 158 3.54 -9.03 16.05
CA VAL A 158 2.15 -9.21 16.46
C VAL A 158 1.20 -9.28 15.25
N GLU A 159 1.64 -8.81 14.09
CA GLU A 159 0.91 -8.87 12.83
C GLU A 159 0.91 -10.28 12.22
N LEU A 160 1.87 -11.12 12.60
CA LEU A 160 1.98 -12.53 12.21
C LEU A 160 1.52 -13.48 13.33
N ALA A 161 0.37 -13.21 13.92
CA ALA A 161 -0.12 -13.86 15.15
C ALA A 161 -0.42 -15.37 15.01
N ASP A 162 -0.73 -15.85 13.81
CA ASP A 162 -1.19 -17.24 13.60
C ASP A 162 -0.04 -18.25 13.45
N GLY A 163 1.21 -17.78 13.44
CA GLY A 163 2.40 -18.62 13.33
C GLY A 163 2.67 -19.16 11.92
N ARG A 164 3.93 -19.58 11.68
CA ARG A 164 4.45 -20.01 10.36
C ARG A 164 3.62 -21.13 9.72
N ASP A 165 3.16 -22.11 10.51
CA ASP A 165 2.42 -23.25 9.99
C ASP A 165 1.06 -22.86 9.40
N SER A 166 0.36 -21.90 10.03
CA SER A 166 -0.92 -21.39 9.53
C SER A 166 -0.72 -20.68 8.18
N TYR A 167 0.25 -19.76 8.12
CA TYR A 167 0.55 -19.03 6.89
C TYR A 167 1.06 -19.93 5.76
N ARG A 168 1.77 -21.02 6.07
CA ARG A 168 2.18 -22.00 5.06
C ARG A 168 1.00 -22.72 4.41
N VAL A 169 -0.07 -23.00 5.17
CA VAL A 169 -1.30 -23.59 4.60
C VAL A 169 -1.93 -22.62 3.60
N ILE A 170 -1.98 -21.33 3.95
CA ILE A 170 -2.50 -20.28 3.07
C ILE A 170 -1.62 -20.15 1.81
N ALA A 171 -0.30 -20.07 1.97
CA ALA A 171 0.65 -19.98 0.87
C ALA A 171 0.56 -21.18 -0.09
N ARG A 172 0.40 -22.40 0.42
CA ARG A 172 0.16 -23.60 -0.40
C ARG A 172 -1.13 -23.49 -1.22
N ALA A 173 -2.21 -23.00 -0.61
CA ALA A 173 -3.48 -22.85 -1.30
C ALA A 173 -3.42 -21.78 -2.41
N ILE A 174 -2.63 -20.72 -2.20
CA ILE A 174 -2.40 -19.65 -3.18
C ILE A 174 -1.64 -20.20 -4.40
N LEU A 175 -0.56 -20.95 -4.18
CA LEU A 175 0.34 -21.41 -5.25
C LEU A 175 -0.15 -22.66 -6.02
N ALA A 176 -1.17 -23.35 -5.51
CA ALA A 176 -1.73 -24.54 -6.16
C ALA A 176 -2.79 -24.21 -7.26
N GLN A 177 -3.05 -22.93 -7.52
CA GLN A 177 -4.09 -22.43 -8.43
C GLN A 177 -3.46 -21.69 -9.60
#